data_AF-A0A841PQL0-F1
#
_entry.id   AF-A0A841PQL0-F1
#
_cell.length_a   1.000
_cell.length_b   1.000
_cell.length_c   1.000
_cell.angle_alpha   90.00
_cell.angle_beta   90.00
_cell.angle_gamma   90.00
#
_symmetry.space_group_name_H-M   'P 1'
#
loop_
_entity.id
_entity.type
_entity.pdbx_description
1 polymer ?
#
loop_
_entity_poly.entity_id
_entity_poly.type
_entity_poly.pdbx_seq_one_letter_code
_entity_poly.pdbx_strand_id
1 'polypeptide(L)'
;MVEQGTVYLVGAGPGDKELLTVKGLRVLQVADVVIYDRLVNPYLLTELKEDVKLIYCGKEPCKHILRQEDIQTEMLIHAKKGKTVVRLKGGDPAVFGRVGEEAAMLKANGVHFEIVPGVTSGIAASMYAGVPITHRDYSGSFAVVTGHRRKDDGKPDVNWKSLAESVDSILFYMGVKQIRTITSELVRYGKDKNTPVLVIQWGTYSRQRSIEGTLSTISKKMDNQKMANPAMILVGDVIKIRDQVNWFENHPLSGMGILIRTDDENDWLKRNGADVYIQKNKAMTVTDREIDLALGAGGDQALIFQETKDIWLFLQKMGERGHDIRKLAGALVAGNKDVQREFLLLGIQVPLFSEGIWLTPLFIAGAQDKQPTAEKVAMTRLIEEGHVNAAICRNKRDVDSICETSLHLFTANKDVESYARSLGFESVKVVDFNKSETEIVEQMSGLRNKGAVLS
;
A
#
# COMPACT_ATOMS: atom_id res chain seq x y z
N MET A 1 35.96 2.91 -14.65
CA MET A 1 35.39 2.30 -13.43
C MET A 1 33.94 2.73 -13.36
N VAL A 2 32.99 1.82 -13.12
CA VAL A 2 31.59 2.20 -12.88
C VAL A 2 31.55 2.97 -11.57
N GLU A 3 30.98 4.17 -11.57
CA GLU A 3 30.80 4.96 -10.35
C GLU A 3 29.94 4.18 -9.36
N GLN A 4 30.36 4.14 -8.10
CA GLN A 4 29.68 3.35 -7.08
C GLN A 4 28.32 3.97 -6.74
N GLY A 5 27.29 3.13 -6.62
CA GLY A 5 25.93 3.56 -6.33
C GLY A 5 25.77 4.04 -4.88
N THR A 6 24.61 4.65 -4.60
CA THR A 6 24.27 5.17 -3.27
C THR A 6 23.11 4.39 -2.67
N VAL A 7 23.19 4.11 -1.36
CA VAL A 7 22.10 3.51 -0.59
C VAL A 7 21.40 4.57 0.26
N TYR A 8 20.09 4.68 0.14
CA TYR A 8 19.26 5.54 0.98
C TYR A 8 18.46 4.70 1.98
N LEU A 9 18.63 4.95 3.27
CA LEU A 9 17.84 4.35 4.35
C LEU A 9 16.68 5.32 4.67
N VAL A 10 15.48 5.04 4.15
CA VAL A 10 14.37 6.00 4.12
C VAL A 10 13.23 5.58 5.04
N GLY A 11 12.79 6.51 5.88
CA GLY A 11 11.56 6.38 6.65
C GLY A 11 10.31 6.65 5.81
N ALA A 12 9.46 5.64 5.70
CA ALA A 12 8.21 5.68 4.94
C ALA A 12 7.08 6.43 5.66
N GLY A 13 7.24 6.73 6.94
CA GLY A 13 6.16 7.24 7.77
C GLY A 13 5.25 6.12 8.31
N PRO A 14 4.21 6.49 9.08
CA PRO A 14 3.39 5.55 9.86
C PRO A 14 2.32 4.81 9.05
N GLY A 15 1.97 5.30 7.85
CA GLY A 15 0.84 4.80 7.09
C GLY A 15 0.43 5.77 5.99
N ASP A 16 -0.12 6.94 6.37
CA ASP A 16 -0.51 7.98 5.43
C ASP A 16 0.65 8.37 4.50
N LYS A 17 0.41 8.30 3.19
CA LYS A 17 1.42 8.60 2.17
C LYS A 17 1.94 10.04 2.27
N GLU A 18 1.13 10.97 2.75
CA GLU A 18 1.50 12.38 2.88
C GLU A 18 2.44 12.64 4.06
N LEU A 19 2.63 11.66 4.93
CA LEU A 19 3.64 11.71 5.98
C LEU A 19 5.02 11.21 5.52
N LEU A 20 5.15 10.82 4.25
CA LEU A 20 6.47 10.66 3.62
C LEU A 20 7.13 12.03 3.50
N THR A 21 8.40 12.13 3.88
CA THR A 21 9.12 13.40 3.76
C THR A 21 9.37 13.74 2.29
N VAL A 22 9.45 15.04 1.97
CA VAL A 22 9.76 15.51 0.61
C VAL A 22 11.06 14.91 0.07
N LYS A 23 12.08 14.77 0.93
CA LYS A 23 13.34 14.08 0.56
C LYS A 23 13.12 12.59 0.31
N GLY A 24 12.29 11.93 1.13
CA GLY A 24 11.92 10.53 0.94
C GLY A 24 11.26 10.29 -0.41
N LEU A 25 10.27 11.11 -0.78
CA LEU A 25 9.58 11.03 -2.07
C LEU A 25 10.55 11.23 -3.25
N ARG A 26 11.37 12.28 -3.21
CA ARG A 26 12.35 12.58 -4.27
C ARG A 26 13.30 11.41 -4.51
N VAL A 27 13.80 10.80 -3.44
CA VAL A 27 14.72 9.65 -3.51
C VAL A 27 14.01 8.40 -4.04
N LEU A 28 12.77 8.19 -3.61
CA LEU A 28 11.94 7.05 -4.03
C LEU A 28 11.68 7.09 -5.55
N GLN A 29 11.35 8.26 -6.09
CA GLN A 29 11.06 8.46 -7.52
C GLN A 29 12.25 8.18 -8.46
N VAL A 30 13.50 8.32 -7.97
CA VAL A 30 14.71 8.09 -8.78
C VAL A 30 15.38 6.74 -8.50
N ALA A 31 14.80 5.91 -7.63
CA ALA A 31 15.38 4.65 -7.20
C ALA A 31 15.48 3.65 -8.36
N ASP A 32 16.61 2.95 -8.47
CA ASP A 32 16.75 1.78 -9.35
C ASP A 32 16.26 0.49 -8.68
N VAL A 33 16.41 0.43 -7.36
CA VAL A 33 16.07 -0.75 -6.55
C VAL A 33 15.42 -0.27 -5.26
N VAL A 34 14.25 -0.83 -4.91
CA VAL A 34 13.56 -0.54 -3.66
C VAL A 34 13.42 -1.84 -2.86
N ILE A 35 14.01 -1.83 -1.67
CA ILE A 35 14.00 -2.92 -0.70
C ILE A 35 13.09 -2.49 0.47
N TYR A 36 11.91 -3.08 0.60
CA TYR A 36 10.87 -2.58 1.51
C TYR A 36 10.29 -3.64 2.45
N ASP A 37 9.88 -3.21 3.63
CA ASP A 37 9.30 -4.05 4.67
C ASP A 37 7.77 -4.18 4.57
N ARG A 38 7.22 -5.18 5.27
CA ARG A 38 5.77 -5.43 5.36
C ARG A 38 4.93 -4.21 5.75
N LEU A 39 5.41 -3.39 6.69
CA LEU A 39 4.65 -2.27 7.25
C LEU A 39 4.68 -0.99 6.40
N VAL A 40 5.42 -1.00 5.29
CA VAL A 40 5.40 0.12 4.33
C VAL A 40 4.04 0.13 3.63
N ASN A 41 3.38 1.28 3.61
CA ASN A 41 2.14 1.47 2.84
C ASN A 41 2.40 1.09 1.37
N PRO A 42 1.74 0.05 0.83
CA PRO A 42 1.99 -0.39 -0.54
C PRO A 42 1.71 0.70 -1.57
N TYR A 43 0.85 1.68 -1.26
CA TYR A 43 0.54 2.78 -2.16
C TYR A 43 1.76 3.67 -2.44
N LEU A 44 2.76 3.73 -1.57
CA LEU A 44 4.01 4.45 -1.85
C LEU A 44 4.78 3.87 -3.05
N LEU A 45 4.52 2.62 -3.43
CA LEU A 45 5.18 1.98 -4.57
C LEU A 45 4.66 2.53 -5.92
N THR A 46 3.54 3.26 -5.94
CA THR A 46 3.05 3.92 -7.17
C THR A 46 3.87 5.16 -7.52
N GLU A 47 4.68 5.68 -6.60
CA GLU A 47 5.61 6.80 -6.82
C GLU A 47 6.90 6.36 -7.55
N LEU A 48 7.05 5.06 -7.82
CA LEU A 48 8.26 4.52 -8.43
C LEU A 48 8.23 4.59 -9.95
N LYS A 49 9.41 4.71 -10.54
CA LYS A 49 9.59 4.50 -11.99
C LYS A 49 9.23 3.07 -12.40
N GLU A 50 8.85 2.90 -13.66
CA GLU A 50 8.30 1.64 -14.17
C GLU A 50 9.28 0.45 -14.11
N ASP A 51 10.57 0.71 -14.31
CA ASP A 51 11.64 -0.29 -14.41
C ASP A 51 12.37 -0.55 -13.08
N VAL A 52 11.81 -0.08 -11.96
CA VAL A 52 12.39 -0.28 -10.62
C VAL A 52 12.41 -1.77 -10.24
N LYS A 53 13.53 -2.24 -9.69
CA LYS A 53 13.57 -3.57 -9.07
C LYS A 53 12.98 -3.51 -7.67
N LEU A 54 11.92 -4.27 -7.42
CA LEU A 54 11.32 -4.43 -6.10
C LEU A 54 11.86 -5.66 -5.37
N ILE A 55 12.25 -5.49 -4.10
CA ILE A 55 12.67 -6.57 -3.20
C ILE A 55 11.86 -6.46 -1.91
N TYR A 56 10.95 -7.41 -1.71
CA TYR A 56 10.11 -7.45 -0.52
C TYR A 56 10.77 -8.23 0.62
N CYS A 57 10.84 -7.63 1.81
CA CYS A 57 11.46 -8.21 3.00
C CYS A 57 10.44 -8.75 4.03
N GLY A 58 9.14 -8.68 3.73
CA GLY A 58 8.10 -9.11 4.64
C GLY A 58 7.87 -10.63 4.69
N LYS A 59 7.12 -11.07 5.70
CA LYS A 59 6.69 -12.47 5.85
C LYS A 59 5.49 -12.73 4.92
N GLU A 60 5.73 -13.29 3.76
CA GLU A 60 4.69 -13.99 2.99
C GLU A 60 4.57 -15.44 3.48
N PRO A 61 3.37 -16.03 3.54
CA PRO A 61 3.23 -17.47 3.61
C PRO A 61 3.99 -18.10 2.43
N CYS A 62 4.83 -19.10 2.70
CA CYS A 62 5.54 -19.92 1.69
C CYS A 62 6.76 -19.32 0.97
N LYS A 63 7.22 -18.09 1.25
CA LYS A 63 8.53 -17.59 0.78
C LYS A 63 9.56 -17.55 1.89
N HIS A 64 10.80 -17.94 1.57
CA HIS A 64 11.93 -17.89 2.50
C HIS A 64 12.07 -16.47 3.08
N ILE A 65 12.05 -16.37 4.40
CA ILE A 65 12.28 -15.12 5.13
C ILE A 65 13.67 -14.62 4.74
N LEU A 66 13.78 -13.43 4.14
CA LEU A 66 15.07 -12.76 4.00
C LEU A 66 15.56 -12.43 5.41
N ARG A 67 16.69 -13.03 5.79
CA ARG A 67 17.38 -12.70 7.03
C ARG A 67 17.93 -11.28 6.90
N GLN A 68 18.27 -10.66 8.03
CA GLN A 68 18.89 -9.33 8.01
C GLN A 68 20.16 -9.30 7.13
N GLU A 69 20.92 -10.39 7.14
CA GLU A 69 22.12 -10.58 6.31
C GLU A 69 21.80 -10.59 4.82
N ASP A 70 20.67 -11.16 4.41
CA ASP A 70 20.24 -11.21 3.01
C ASP A 70 19.84 -9.81 2.53
N ILE A 71 19.10 -9.06 3.36
CA ILE A 71 18.72 -7.66 3.07
C ILE A 71 19.97 -6.79 2.90
N GLN A 72 20.93 -6.95 3.81
CA GLN A 72 22.22 -6.27 3.76
C GLN A 72 22.99 -6.61 2.48
N THR A 73 23.00 -7.90 2.11
CA THR A 73 23.66 -8.40 0.91
C THR A 73 23.04 -7.81 -0.35
N GLU A 74 21.72 -7.76 -0.47
CA GLU A 74 21.04 -7.14 -1.62
C GLU A 74 21.39 -5.65 -1.77
N MET A 75 21.44 -4.89 -0.67
CA MET A 75 21.88 -3.49 -0.70
C MET A 75 23.30 -3.36 -1.27
N LEU A 76 24.24 -4.19 -0.79
CA LEU A 76 25.63 -4.18 -1.25
C LEU A 76 25.76 -4.55 -2.72
N ILE A 77 25.09 -5.63 -3.16
CA ILE A 77 25.15 -6.12 -4.54
C ILE A 77 24.72 -5.02 -5.50
N HIS A 78 23.59 -4.37 -5.21
CA HIS A 78 23.04 -3.35 -6.09
C HIS A 78 23.83 -2.05 -6.06
N ALA A 79 24.26 -1.58 -4.89
CA ALA A 79 25.09 -0.38 -4.79
C ALA A 79 26.44 -0.56 -5.50
N LYS A 80 27.10 -1.72 -5.38
CA LYS A 80 28.35 -2.03 -6.09
C LYS A 80 28.19 -2.11 -7.61
N LYS A 81 26.95 -2.26 -8.11
CA LYS A 81 26.62 -2.19 -9.54
C LYS A 81 26.30 -0.76 -10.02
N GLY A 82 26.57 0.26 -9.20
CA GLY A 82 26.30 1.67 -9.56
C GLY A 82 24.83 2.08 -9.42
N LYS A 83 23.99 1.28 -8.74
CA LYS A 83 22.56 1.55 -8.63
C LYS A 83 22.21 2.46 -7.45
N THR A 84 21.18 3.27 -7.63
CA THR A 84 20.50 3.98 -6.54
C THR A 84 19.56 3.01 -5.82
N VAL A 85 19.92 2.65 -4.59
CA VAL A 85 19.17 1.67 -3.78
C VAL A 85 18.42 2.40 -2.67
N VAL A 86 17.13 2.14 -2.53
CA VAL A 86 16.31 2.65 -1.45
C VAL A 86 15.89 1.50 -0.53
N ARG A 87 16.31 1.57 0.73
CA ARG A 87 15.82 0.72 1.81
C ARG A 87 14.67 1.46 2.50
N LEU A 88 13.45 1.13 2.11
CA LEU A 88 12.23 1.79 2.59
C LEU A 88 11.67 1.08 3.82
N LYS A 89 11.55 1.80 4.94
CA LYS A 89 11.24 1.24 6.26
C LYS A 89 10.02 1.94 6.86
N GLY A 90 9.09 1.19 7.45
CA GLY A 90 7.93 1.79 8.12
C GLY A 90 8.34 2.70 9.28
N GLY A 91 7.65 3.83 9.43
CA GLY A 91 7.95 4.84 10.45
C GLY A 91 9.24 5.59 10.18
N ASP A 92 10.09 5.67 11.20
CA ASP A 92 11.41 6.28 11.14
C ASP A 92 12.51 5.21 11.26
N PRO A 93 13.59 5.24 10.44
CA PRO A 93 14.64 4.23 10.48
C PRO A 93 15.36 4.13 11.84
N ALA A 94 15.46 5.23 12.60
CA ALA A 94 16.15 5.28 13.88
C ALA A 94 15.33 4.69 15.04
N VAL A 95 14.00 4.61 14.92
CA VAL A 95 13.14 4.12 16.01
C VAL A 95 12.83 2.64 15.82
N PHE A 96 13.61 1.78 16.48
CA PHE A 96 13.52 0.31 16.40
C PHE A 96 13.62 -0.26 14.97
N GLY A 97 14.16 0.52 14.03
CA GLY A 97 14.32 0.15 12.62
C GLY A 97 15.65 -0.52 12.27
N ARG A 98 16.60 -0.66 13.21
CA ARG A 98 17.94 -1.24 12.97
C ARG A 98 18.81 -0.46 11.98
N VAL A 99 18.54 0.83 11.75
CA VAL A 99 19.30 1.66 10.80
C VAL A 99 20.80 1.72 11.14
N GLY A 100 21.17 1.69 12.43
CA GLY A 100 22.57 1.71 12.85
C GLY A 100 23.35 0.49 12.38
N GLU A 101 22.75 -0.71 12.45
CA GLU A 101 23.35 -1.95 11.96
C GLU A 101 23.51 -1.93 10.44
N GLU A 102 22.47 -1.47 9.73
CA GLU A 102 22.48 -1.34 8.27
C GLU A 102 23.53 -0.32 7.79
N ALA A 103 23.60 0.86 8.43
CA ALA A 103 24.57 1.91 8.11
C ALA A 103 26.02 1.50 8.41
N ALA A 104 26.28 0.86 9.55
CA ALA A 104 27.61 0.36 9.89
C ALA A 104 28.12 -0.66 8.87
N MET A 105 27.24 -1.57 8.43
CA MET A 105 27.55 -2.55 7.39
C MET A 105 27.91 -1.88 6.06
N LEU A 106 27.13 -0.88 5.63
CA LEU A 106 27.40 -0.11 4.40
C LEU A 106 28.75 0.61 4.48
N LYS A 107 29.03 1.26 5.62
CA LYS A 107 30.30 1.95 5.87
C LYS A 107 31.49 1.00 5.80
N ALA A 108 31.39 -0.16 6.45
CA ALA A 108 32.45 -1.17 6.48
C ALA A 108 32.78 -1.73 5.08
N ASN A 109 31.81 -1.69 4.15
CA ASN A 109 31.98 -2.13 2.76
C ASN A 109 32.30 -1.00 1.79
N GLY A 110 32.58 0.22 2.29
CA GLY A 110 32.91 1.38 1.46
C GLY A 110 31.76 1.84 0.56
N VAL A 111 30.50 1.54 0.90
CA VAL A 111 29.33 1.99 0.14
C VAL A 111 28.87 3.35 0.66
N HIS A 112 28.66 4.32 -0.24
CA HIS A 112 28.08 5.60 0.12
C HIS A 112 26.61 5.42 0.51
N PHE A 113 26.19 6.08 1.59
CA PHE A 113 24.81 6.01 2.03
C PHE A 113 24.33 7.32 2.65
N GLU A 114 23.03 7.51 2.58
CA GLU A 114 22.31 8.60 3.25
C GLU A 114 21.17 8.03 4.10
N ILE A 115 20.89 8.67 5.23
CA ILE A 115 19.73 8.37 6.05
C ILE A 115 18.72 9.50 5.86
N VAL A 116 17.49 9.13 5.50
CA VAL A 116 16.36 10.05 5.39
C VAL A 116 15.37 9.74 6.51
N PRO A 117 15.27 10.61 7.54
CA PRO A 117 14.31 10.44 8.61
C PRO A 117 12.87 10.37 8.10
N GLY A 118 12.01 9.73 8.88
CA GLY A 118 10.58 9.62 8.64
C GLY A 118 9.77 10.05 9.86
N VAL A 119 8.46 10.22 9.68
CA VAL A 119 7.56 10.45 10.82
C VAL A 119 7.36 9.13 11.55
N THR A 120 7.76 9.05 12.82
CA THR A 120 7.66 7.81 13.59
C THR A 120 6.23 7.52 14.05
N SER A 121 5.83 6.24 14.03
CA SER A 121 4.47 5.81 14.38
C SER A 121 4.03 6.18 15.79
N GLY A 122 4.95 6.22 16.76
CA GLY A 122 4.62 6.57 18.14
C GLY A 122 4.07 7.99 18.27
N ILE A 123 4.69 8.95 17.59
CA ILE A 123 4.25 10.35 17.61
C ILE A 123 3.01 10.51 16.72
N ALA A 124 3.06 10.03 15.48
CA ALA A 124 1.98 10.22 14.52
C ALA A 124 0.69 9.52 14.93
N ALA A 125 0.74 8.24 15.30
CA ALA A 125 -0.46 7.51 15.70
C ALA A 125 -1.12 8.16 16.92
N SER A 126 -0.33 8.60 17.90
CA SER A 126 -0.84 9.32 19.07
C SER A 126 -1.54 10.62 18.67
N MET A 127 -0.89 11.44 17.84
CA MET A 127 -1.45 12.71 17.41
C MET A 127 -2.73 12.53 16.57
N TYR A 128 -2.75 11.54 15.69
CA TYR A 128 -3.93 11.17 14.89
C TYR A 128 -5.00 10.45 15.73
N ALA A 129 -4.71 10.05 16.96
CA ALA A 129 -5.72 9.60 17.93
C ALA A 129 -6.19 10.73 18.86
N GLY A 130 -5.78 11.98 18.60
CA GLY A 130 -6.12 13.16 19.38
C GLY A 130 -5.26 13.36 20.64
N VAL A 131 -4.10 12.71 20.74
CA VAL A 131 -3.26 12.78 21.95
C VAL A 131 -1.85 13.25 21.60
N PRO A 132 -1.42 14.44 22.05
CA PRO A 132 -0.03 14.84 21.96
C PRO A 132 0.83 13.97 22.91
N ILE A 133 2.12 13.79 22.60
CA ILE A 133 3.03 12.99 23.46
C ILE A 133 3.45 13.78 24.72
N THR A 134 3.48 15.09 24.62
CA THR A 134 3.80 16.00 25.71
C THR A 134 2.70 17.02 25.87
N HIS A 135 2.41 17.42 27.10
CA HIS A 135 1.43 18.46 27.42
C HIS A 135 1.85 19.13 28.71
N ARG A 136 1.76 20.47 28.76
CA ARG A 136 2.25 21.27 29.89
C ARG A 136 1.76 20.76 31.25
N ASP A 137 0.49 20.38 31.32
CA ASP A 137 -0.16 19.98 32.58
C ASP A 137 -0.11 18.46 32.85
N TYR A 138 0.23 17.64 31.84
CA TYR A 138 0.07 16.18 31.94
C TYR A 138 1.34 15.37 31.65
N SER A 139 2.30 15.92 30.93
CA SER A 139 3.47 15.18 30.45
C SER A 139 4.61 16.12 30.08
N GLY A 140 5.62 16.21 30.96
CA GLY A 140 6.88 16.91 30.73
C GLY A 140 7.99 16.00 30.19
N SER A 141 7.79 14.69 30.27
CA SER A 141 8.74 13.66 29.85
C SER A 141 8.06 12.52 29.10
N PHE A 142 8.76 11.91 28.15
CA PHE A 142 8.27 10.70 27.50
C PHE A 142 9.40 9.70 27.23
N ALA A 143 9.03 8.43 27.15
CA ALA A 143 9.94 7.35 26.77
C ALA A 143 9.35 6.50 25.65
N VAL A 144 10.23 6.00 24.79
CA VAL A 144 9.89 5.09 23.69
C VAL A 144 10.55 3.74 23.97
N VAL A 145 9.73 2.70 24.07
CA VAL A 145 10.12 1.37 24.55
C VAL A 145 9.64 0.30 23.58
N THR A 146 10.39 -0.79 23.44
CA THR A 146 9.97 -1.96 22.67
C THR A 146 9.49 -3.07 23.60
N GLY A 147 8.31 -3.62 23.33
CA GLY A 147 7.82 -4.83 23.98
C GLY A 147 8.43 -6.13 23.42
N HIS A 148 9.29 -6.05 22.39
CA HIS A 148 9.83 -7.21 21.69
C HIS A 148 11.15 -7.75 22.26
N ARG A 149 11.95 -6.90 22.91
CA ARG A 149 13.26 -7.30 23.45
C ARG A 149 13.02 -8.16 24.68
N ARG A 150 13.38 -9.45 24.64
CA ARG A 150 13.06 -10.41 25.70
C ARG A 150 14.30 -10.81 26.50
N LYS A 151 14.12 -11.06 27.80
CA LYS A 151 15.04 -11.87 28.60
C LYS A 151 14.87 -13.35 28.24
N ASP A 152 15.72 -14.22 28.78
CA ASP A 152 15.65 -15.68 28.56
C ASP A 152 14.29 -16.29 28.97
N ASP A 153 13.58 -15.66 29.90
CA ASP A 153 12.23 -16.04 30.36
C ASP A 153 11.09 -15.57 29.44
N GLY A 154 11.42 -14.90 28.32
CA GLY A 154 10.46 -14.43 27.33
C GLY A 154 9.75 -13.10 27.67
N LYS A 155 10.05 -12.48 28.81
CA LYS A 155 9.47 -11.18 29.22
C LYS A 155 10.28 -9.99 28.70
N PRO A 156 9.68 -8.80 28.54
CA PRO A 156 10.44 -7.65 28.05
C PRO A 156 11.61 -7.26 28.97
N ASP A 157 12.80 -7.11 28.38
CA ASP A 157 14.01 -6.62 29.05
C ASP A 157 13.98 -5.09 29.12
N VAL A 158 13.25 -4.60 30.12
CA VAL A 158 12.96 -3.18 30.32
C VAL A 158 13.22 -2.81 31.77
N ASN A 159 13.76 -1.62 32.01
CA ASN A 159 13.86 -1.04 33.36
C ASN A 159 12.50 -0.49 33.80
N TRP A 160 11.64 -1.40 34.24
CA TRP A 160 10.26 -1.09 34.63
C TRP A 160 10.16 -0.08 35.76
N LYS A 161 11.09 -0.12 36.73
CA LYS A 161 11.10 0.81 37.87
C LYS A 161 11.26 2.25 37.39
N SER A 162 12.28 2.52 36.57
CA SER A 162 12.50 3.88 36.03
C SER A 162 11.35 4.36 35.15
N LEU A 163 10.74 3.48 34.37
CA LEU A 163 9.56 3.85 33.58
C LEU A 163 8.35 4.20 34.45
N ALA A 164 8.12 3.45 35.53
CA ALA A 164 6.98 3.67 36.41
C ALA A 164 7.12 4.95 37.24
N GLU A 165 8.33 5.23 37.74
CA GLU A 165 8.60 6.31 38.69
C GLU A 165 8.98 7.65 38.04
N SER A 166 9.52 7.67 36.82
CA SER A 166 10.20 8.86 36.27
C SER A 166 9.70 9.33 34.90
N VAL A 167 8.77 8.62 34.27
CA VAL A 167 8.27 8.95 32.93
C VAL A 167 6.78 9.21 32.95
N ASP A 168 6.36 10.37 32.45
CA ASP A 168 4.96 10.75 32.43
C ASP A 168 4.20 9.98 31.34
N SER A 169 4.73 9.98 30.11
CA SER A 169 4.14 9.31 28.96
C SER A 169 5.04 8.22 28.38
N ILE A 170 4.54 6.99 28.28
CA ILE A 170 5.31 5.84 27.82
C ILE A 170 4.68 5.28 26.54
N LEU A 171 5.46 5.26 25.46
CA LEU A 171 5.10 4.66 24.18
C LEU A 171 5.72 3.26 24.05
N PHE A 172 4.88 2.23 23.93
CA PHE A 172 5.33 0.87 23.67
C PHE A 172 5.09 0.45 22.22
N TYR A 173 6.19 0.24 21.49
CA TYR A 173 6.21 -0.41 20.18
C TYR A 173 6.16 -1.92 20.35
N MET A 174 5.49 -2.62 19.42
CA MET A 174 5.46 -4.09 19.38
C MET A 174 4.96 -4.73 20.70
N GLY A 175 4.13 -4.01 21.46
CA GLY A 175 3.72 -4.39 22.81
C GLY A 175 2.42 -5.19 22.90
N VAL A 176 1.65 -5.34 21.81
CA VAL A 176 0.30 -5.95 21.82
C VAL A 176 0.27 -7.31 22.52
N LYS A 177 1.19 -8.22 22.18
CA LYS A 177 1.26 -9.55 22.80
C LYS A 177 1.69 -9.52 24.28
N GLN A 178 2.28 -8.43 24.72
CA GLN A 178 2.86 -8.24 26.05
C GLN A 178 2.03 -7.30 26.93
N ILE A 179 0.82 -6.90 26.50
CA ILE A 179 0.03 -5.89 27.21
C ILE A 179 -0.18 -6.25 28.69
N ARG A 180 -0.46 -7.53 29.00
CA ARG A 180 -0.64 -8.01 30.38
C ARG A 180 0.63 -7.85 31.22
N THR A 181 1.79 -8.13 30.66
CA THR A 181 3.08 -7.97 31.33
C THR A 181 3.44 -6.50 31.52
N ILE A 182 3.22 -5.69 30.48
CA ILE A 182 3.44 -4.22 30.54
C ILE A 182 2.61 -3.64 31.68
N THR A 183 1.31 -3.94 31.74
CA THR A 183 0.45 -3.37 32.77
C THR A 183 0.79 -3.90 34.16
N SER A 184 1.05 -5.19 34.32
CA SER A 184 1.38 -5.78 35.63
C SER A 184 2.70 -5.24 36.19
N GLU A 185 3.73 -5.09 35.36
CA GLU A 185 5.04 -4.61 35.82
C GLU A 185 4.98 -3.11 36.15
N LEU A 186 4.32 -2.28 35.33
CA LEU A 186 4.14 -0.86 35.66
C LEU A 186 3.41 -0.65 37.00
N VAL A 187 2.35 -1.41 37.26
CA VAL A 187 1.64 -1.35 38.55
C VAL A 187 2.50 -1.87 39.69
N ARG A 188 3.23 -2.97 39.49
CA ARG A 188 4.13 -3.56 40.48
C ARG A 188 5.21 -2.57 40.95
N TYR A 189 5.72 -1.74 40.04
CA TYR A 189 6.72 -0.72 40.35
C TYR A 189 6.13 0.65 40.70
N GLY A 190 4.84 0.72 41.05
CA GLY A 190 4.25 1.88 41.71
C GLY A 190 3.42 2.81 40.83
N LYS A 191 3.22 2.52 39.54
CA LYS A 191 2.31 3.32 38.69
C LYS A 191 0.86 3.01 39.06
N ASP A 192 0.02 4.05 39.20
CA ASP A 192 -1.39 3.87 39.58
C ASP A 192 -2.13 2.98 38.57
N LYS A 193 -2.84 1.95 39.04
CA LYS A 193 -3.69 1.05 38.23
C LYS A 193 -4.77 1.76 37.41
N ASN A 194 -5.11 3.00 37.78
CA ASN A 194 -6.06 3.86 37.10
C ASN A 194 -5.40 4.76 36.04
N THR A 195 -4.07 4.73 35.90
CA THR A 195 -3.36 5.50 34.86
C THR A 195 -3.96 5.17 33.49
N PRO A 196 -4.32 6.19 32.69
CA PRO A 196 -4.90 5.98 31.37
C PRO A 196 -3.96 5.23 30.42
N VAL A 197 -4.56 4.42 29.55
CA VAL A 197 -3.89 3.69 28.47
C VAL A 197 -4.70 3.80 27.20
N LEU A 198 -4.03 4.15 26.11
CA LEU A 198 -4.60 4.24 24.78
C LEU A 198 -3.87 3.28 23.85
N VAL A 199 -4.62 2.43 23.14
CA VAL A 199 -4.08 1.49 22.16
C VAL A 199 -4.60 1.86 20.79
N ILE A 200 -3.68 2.17 19.87
CA ILE A 200 -3.98 2.76 18.56
C ILE A 200 -3.49 1.81 17.48
N GLN A 201 -4.41 1.18 16.77
CA GLN A 201 -4.13 0.26 15.66
C GLN A 201 -4.23 0.98 14.33
N TRP A 202 -3.34 0.64 13.40
CA TRP A 202 -3.31 1.24 12.05
C TRP A 202 -3.29 2.77 12.10
N GLY A 203 -2.47 3.34 12.99
CA GLY A 203 -2.37 4.79 13.15
C GLY A 203 -2.18 5.50 11.80
N THR A 204 -2.89 6.62 11.61
CA THR A 204 -2.90 7.45 10.37
C THR A 204 -3.66 6.89 9.17
N TYR A 205 -4.10 5.63 9.19
CA TYR A 205 -5.01 5.10 8.16
C TYR A 205 -6.46 5.46 8.47
N SER A 206 -7.33 5.51 7.46
CA SER A 206 -8.77 5.66 7.68
C SER A 206 -9.33 4.55 8.58
N ARG A 207 -8.78 3.34 8.50
CA ARG A 207 -9.13 2.18 9.33
C ARG A 207 -8.49 2.19 10.73
N GLN A 208 -7.95 3.33 11.17
CA GLN A 208 -7.44 3.49 12.53
C GLN A 208 -8.51 3.11 13.55
N ARG A 209 -8.11 2.35 14.58
CA ARG A 209 -8.97 1.99 15.70
C ARG A 209 -8.25 2.30 17.00
N SER A 210 -8.92 3.01 17.90
CA SER A 210 -8.40 3.32 19.22
C SER A 210 -9.23 2.68 20.33
N ILE A 211 -8.55 2.13 21.33
CA ILE A 211 -9.17 1.62 22.56
C ILE A 211 -8.55 2.34 23.75
N GLU A 212 -9.42 3.00 24.51
CA GLU A 212 -9.03 3.66 25.74
C GLU A 212 -9.42 2.81 26.97
N GLY A 213 -8.56 2.82 27.97
CA GLY A 213 -8.78 2.18 29.25
C GLY A 213 -7.77 2.65 30.28
N THR A 214 -7.52 1.80 31.26
CA THR A 214 -6.53 2.02 32.32
C THR A 214 -5.58 0.83 32.38
N LEU A 215 -4.47 0.95 33.11
CA LEU A 215 -3.56 -0.19 33.33
C LEU A 215 -4.30 -1.45 33.83
N SER A 216 -5.33 -1.29 34.65
CA SER A 216 -6.15 -2.41 35.15
C SER A 216 -7.17 -2.97 34.16
N THR A 217 -7.61 -2.21 33.15
CA THR A 217 -8.75 -2.60 32.29
C THR A 217 -8.38 -2.86 30.84
N ILE A 218 -7.27 -2.29 30.35
CA ILE A 218 -6.97 -2.25 28.92
C ILE A 218 -6.81 -3.62 28.29
N SER A 219 -6.18 -4.59 28.98
CA SER A 219 -6.00 -5.94 28.41
C SER A 219 -7.35 -6.61 28.12
N LYS A 220 -8.34 -6.48 29.01
CA LYS A 220 -9.67 -7.07 28.79
C LYS A 220 -10.40 -6.37 27.64
N LYS A 221 -10.27 -5.04 27.54
CA LYS A 221 -10.86 -4.27 26.43
C LYS A 221 -10.25 -4.67 25.09
N MET A 222 -8.93 -4.87 25.03
CA MET A 222 -8.25 -5.36 23.83
C MET A 222 -8.73 -6.76 23.41
N ASP A 223 -8.87 -7.68 24.35
CA ASP A 223 -9.37 -9.05 24.07
C ASP A 223 -10.81 -9.00 23.51
N ASN A 224 -11.70 -8.24 24.16
CA ASN A 224 -13.10 -8.12 23.75
C ASN A 224 -13.26 -7.51 22.34
N GLN A 225 -12.42 -6.54 21.99
CA GLN A 225 -12.47 -5.84 20.71
C GLN A 225 -11.54 -6.44 19.64
N LYS A 226 -10.90 -7.58 19.95
CA LYS A 226 -9.98 -8.32 19.08
C LYS A 226 -8.87 -7.43 18.51
N MET A 227 -8.25 -6.63 19.37
CA MET A 227 -7.20 -5.69 18.97
C MET A 227 -5.92 -6.45 18.57
N ALA A 228 -5.34 -6.11 17.42
CA ALA A 228 -4.20 -6.83 16.84
C ALA A 228 -3.09 -5.88 16.38
N ASN A 229 -1.97 -6.45 15.92
CA ASN A 229 -0.88 -5.67 15.34
C ASN A 229 -1.24 -5.17 13.92
N PRO A 230 -0.62 -4.09 13.44
CA PRO A 230 0.28 -3.18 14.16
C PRO A 230 -0.50 -2.20 15.04
N ALA A 231 -0.07 -2.04 16.30
CA ALA A 231 -0.65 -1.05 17.20
C ALA A 231 0.40 -0.43 18.12
N MET A 232 0.16 0.83 18.48
CA MET A 232 0.90 1.60 19.49
C MET A 232 0.16 1.53 20.82
N ILE A 233 0.89 1.42 21.93
CA ILE A 233 0.32 1.54 23.27
C ILE A 233 0.93 2.78 23.91
N LEU A 234 0.08 3.73 24.30
CA LEU A 234 0.45 4.91 25.07
C LEU A 234 -0.08 4.75 26.49
N VAL A 235 0.78 4.99 27.49
CA VAL A 235 0.41 5.01 28.91
C VAL A 235 0.75 6.39 29.47
N GLY A 236 -0.20 7.07 30.09
CA GLY A 236 0.05 8.35 30.74
C GLY A 236 -1.18 9.25 30.84
N ASP A 237 -1.11 10.24 31.71
CA ASP A 237 -2.22 11.18 31.94
C ASP A 237 -2.47 12.11 30.75
N VAL A 238 -1.52 12.21 29.82
CA VAL A 238 -1.67 12.99 28.59
C VAL A 238 -2.89 12.56 27.75
N ILE A 239 -3.35 11.33 27.91
CA ILE A 239 -4.54 10.80 27.21
C ILE A 239 -5.82 11.56 27.61
N LYS A 240 -5.87 12.19 28.80
CA LYS A 240 -7.06 12.93 29.28
C LYS A 240 -7.43 14.11 28.37
N ILE A 241 -6.52 14.61 27.53
CA ILE A 241 -6.80 15.68 26.56
C ILE A 241 -7.55 15.20 25.31
N ARG A 242 -7.62 13.87 25.09
CA ARG A 242 -8.13 13.26 23.85
C ARG A 242 -9.51 13.77 23.45
N ASP A 243 -10.44 13.85 24.39
CA ASP A 243 -11.82 14.27 24.12
C ASP A 243 -11.92 15.71 23.58
N GLN A 244 -10.91 16.54 23.84
CA GLN A 244 -10.87 17.93 23.38
C GLN A 244 -10.18 18.08 22.01
N VAL A 245 -9.36 17.10 21.60
CA VAL A 245 -8.43 17.23 20.46
C VAL A 245 -8.68 16.18 19.38
N ASN A 246 -9.46 15.13 19.63
CA ASN A 246 -9.68 14.05 18.65
C ASN A 246 -10.43 14.53 17.40
N TRP A 247 -9.66 14.84 16.36
CA TRP A 247 -10.13 15.39 15.09
C TRP A 247 -10.27 14.34 13.98
N PHE A 248 -9.56 13.22 14.07
CA PHE A 248 -9.35 12.30 12.94
C PHE A 248 -10.34 11.12 12.91
N GLU A 249 -10.74 10.58 14.07
CA GLU A 249 -11.51 9.31 14.11
C GLU A 249 -13.02 9.49 13.85
N ASN A 250 -13.48 10.74 13.73
CA ASN A 250 -14.90 11.09 13.64
C ASN A 250 -15.35 11.49 12.23
N HIS A 251 -14.50 11.33 11.22
CA HIS A 251 -14.88 11.65 9.84
C HIS A 251 -15.95 10.68 9.30
N PRO A 252 -16.79 11.06 8.32
CA PRO A 252 -17.89 10.22 7.84
C PRO A 252 -17.48 8.99 7.03
N LEU A 253 -16.29 8.97 6.44
CA LEU A 253 -15.75 7.86 5.65
C LEU A 253 -14.59 7.13 6.35
N SER A 254 -14.36 7.38 7.64
CA SER A 254 -13.41 6.59 8.43
C SER A 254 -13.72 5.08 8.29
N GLY A 255 -12.66 4.29 8.14
CA GLY A 255 -12.71 2.86 7.84
C GLY A 255 -12.75 2.51 6.36
N MET A 256 -12.97 3.47 5.46
CA MET A 256 -13.05 3.20 4.02
C MET A 256 -11.69 3.34 3.36
N GLY A 257 -11.32 2.31 2.59
CA GLY A 257 -10.20 2.32 1.66
C GLY A 257 -10.73 2.15 0.25
N ILE A 258 -10.67 3.23 -0.53
CA ILE A 258 -11.40 3.36 -1.79
C ILE A 258 -10.42 3.37 -2.94
N LEU A 259 -10.53 2.36 -3.81
CA LEU A 259 -9.83 2.32 -5.09
C LEU A 259 -10.62 3.12 -6.14
N ILE A 260 -9.96 4.05 -6.81
CA ILE A 260 -10.54 4.83 -7.91
C ILE A 260 -9.69 4.64 -9.15
N ARG A 261 -10.33 4.25 -10.26
CA ARG A 261 -9.69 4.10 -11.56
C ARG A 261 -10.02 5.31 -12.42
N THR A 262 -9.18 6.32 -12.34
CA THR A 262 -9.41 7.61 -12.99
C THR A 262 -8.13 8.40 -13.09
N ASP A 263 -8.11 9.34 -14.03
CA ASP A 263 -7.08 10.37 -14.11
C ASP A 263 -7.44 11.61 -13.27
N ASP A 264 -8.67 11.68 -12.74
CA ASP A 264 -9.16 12.79 -11.92
C ASP A 264 -8.97 12.53 -10.42
N GLU A 265 -8.10 13.31 -9.78
CA GLU A 265 -7.97 13.27 -8.33
C GLU A 265 -9.21 13.88 -7.65
N ASN A 266 -10.03 13.06 -7.01
CA ASN A 266 -11.14 13.53 -6.18
C ASN A 266 -10.72 13.61 -4.71
N ASP A 267 -10.31 14.80 -4.29
CA ASP A 267 -9.84 15.07 -2.93
C ASP A 267 -10.97 15.04 -1.88
N TRP A 268 -12.24 15.08 -2.30
CA TRP A 268 -13.39 15.10 -1.38
C TRP A 268 -13.46 13.85 -0.49
N LEU A 269 -13.20 12.67 -1.05
CA LEU A 269 -13.24 11.40 -0.31
C LEU A 269 -12.20 11.39 0.81
N LYS A 270 -11.00 11.91 0.50
CA LYS A 270 -9.90 12.00 1.47
C LYS A 270 -10.22 12.99 2.58
N ARG A 271 -10.74 14.18 2.23
CA ARG A 271 -11.19 15.19 3.22
C ARG A 271 -12.29 14.68 4.15
N ASN A 272 -13.07 13.71 3.69
CA ASN A 272 -14.10 13.03 4.48
C ASN A 272 -13.61 11.75 5.18
N GLY A 273 -12.28 11.54 5.25
CA GLY A 273 -11.65 10.54 6.10
C GLY A 273 -11.44 9.16 5.47
N ALA A 274 -11.56 9.01 4.14
CA ALA A 274 -11.22 7.78 3.44
C ALA A 274 -9.73 7.73 3.05
N ASP A 275 -9.17 6.54 3.00
CA ASP A 275 -7.91 6.29 2.30
C ASP A 275 -8.24 6.15 0.81
N VAL A 276 -7.68 7.01 -0.04
CA VAL A 276 -7.96 7.04 -1.48
C VAL A 276 -6.76 6.53 -2.26
N TYR A 277 -6.98 5.44 -2.99
CA TYR A 277 -6.00 4.79 -3.84
C TYR A 277 -6.38 5.06 -5.29
N ILE A 278 -5.58 5.84 -5.99
CA ILE A 278 -5.80 6.17 -7.39
C ILE A 278 -4.92 5.24 -8.21
N GLN A 279 -5.57 4.44 -9.04
CA GLN A 279 -4.92 3.73 -10.11
C GLN A 279 -5.21 4.52 -11.38
N LYS A 280 -4.17 5.15 -11.94
CA LYS A 280 -4.33 5.89 -13.18
C LYS A 280 -4.68 4.90 -14.28
N ASN A 281 -5.55 5.31 -15.20
CA ASN A 281 -5.78 4.49 -16.37
C ASN A 281 -4.52 4.58 -17.22
N LYS A 282 -3.60 3.63 -17.03
CA LYS A 282 -2.42 3.56 -17.86
C LYS A 282 -2.91 3.41 -19.28
N ALA A 283 -2.73 4.45 -20.10
CA ALA A 283 -2.94 4.35 -21.53
C ALA A 283 -2.11 3.15 -21.95
N MET A 284 -2.76 2.09 -22.45
CA MET A 284 -1.98 0.99 -22.98
C MET A 284 -1.18 1.58 -24.13
N THR A 285 0.14 1.52 -24.04
CA THR A 285 1.01 2.03 -25.09
C THR A 285 1.66 0.85 -25.75
N VAL A 286 1.53 0.77 -27.06
CA VAL A 286 2.34 -0.15 -27.85
C VAL A 286 3.75 0.43 -27.94
N THR A 287 4.73 -0.33 -27.48
CA THR A 287 6.14 0.06 -27.48
C THR A 287 6.76 -0.10 -28.87
N ASP A 288 7.84 0.63 -29.16
CA ASP A 288 8.57 0.47 -30.42
C ASP A 288 9.07 -0.96 -30.62
N ARG A 289 9.45 -1.63 -29.52
CA ARG A 289 9.88 -3.03 -29.53
C ARG A 289 8.76 -3.99 -29.96
N GLU A 290 7.53 -3.75 -29.51
CA GLU A 290 6.38 -4.55 -29.94
C GLU A 290 6.08 -4.36 -31.43
N ILE A 291 6.28 -3.14 -31.96
CA ILE A 291 6.22 -2.90 -33.40
C ILE A 291 7.33 -3.64 -34.14
N ASP A 292 8.57 -3.60 -33.65
CA ASP A 292 9.70 -4.33 -34.26
C ASP A 292 9.46 -5.84 -34.27
N LEU A 293 8.94 -6.38 -33.16
CA LEU A 293 8.57 -7.79 -33.04
C LEU A 293 7.45 -8.16 -34.02
N ALA A 294 6.43 -7.31 -34.15
CA ALA A 294 5.33 -7.55 -35.07
C ALA A 294 5.79 -7.53 -36.53
N LEU A 295 6.64 -6.57 -36.90
CA LEU A 295 7.18 -6.45 -38.25
C LEU A 295 8.19 -7.55 -38.60
N GLY A 296 8.86 -8.12 -37.59
CA GLY A 296 9.77 -9.25 -37.73
C GLY A 296 9.08 -10.62 -37.66
N ALA A 297 7.75 -10.67 -37.50
CA ALA A 297 7.02 -11.92 -37.35
C ALA A 297 7.12 -12.78 -38.61
N GLY A 298 7.53 -14.04 -38.45
CA GLY A 298 7.62 -15.02 -39.53
C GLY A 298 6.24 -15.54 -39.97
N GLY A 299 6.19 -16.27 -41.09
CA GLY A 299 4.94 -16.85 -41.62
C GLY A 299 4.29 -17.91 -40.72
N ASP A 300 4.99 -18.35 -39.68
CA ASP A 300 4.56 -19.30 -38.65
C ASP A 300 4.13 -18.62 -37.33
N GLN A 301 4.09 -17.29 -37.28
CA GLN A 301 3.72 -16.51 -36.10
C GLN A 301 2.42 -15.74 -36.31
N ALA A 302 1.61 -15.65 -35.25
CA ALA A 302 0.33 -14.94 -35.26
C ALA A 302 0.33 -13.81 -34.24
N LEU A 303 0.07 -12.58 -34.68
CA LEU A 303 -0.18 -11.41 -33.85
C LEU A 303 -1.61 -11.48 -33.30
N ILE A 304 -1.73 -11.76 -32.01
CA ILE A 304 -3.04 -11.91 -31.36
C ILE A 304 -3.38 -10.66 -30.54
N PHE A 305 -4.55 -10.10 -30.81
CA PHE A 305 -5.12 -8.99 -30.06
C PHE A 305 -6.23 -9.50 -29.13
N GLN A 306 -6.21 -9.10 -27.86
CA GLN A 306 -7.20 -9.55 -26.86
C GLN A 306 -8.23 -8.46 -26.53
N GLU A 307 -7.88 -7.18 -26.63
CA GLU A 307 -8.82 -6.07 -26.48
C GLU A 307 -8.91 -5.23 -27.76
N THR A 308 -10.09 -4.64 -28.03
CA THR A 308 -10.34 -3.82 -29.23
C THR A 308 -9.49 -2.54 -29.28
N LYS A 309 -9.21 -1.93 -28.13
CA LYS A 309 -8.30 -0.76 -28.02
C LYS A 309 -6.86 -1.05 -28.49
N ASP A 310 -6.39 -2.29 -28.34
CA ASP A 310 -5.02 -2.69 -28.63
C ASP A 310 -4.74 -2.54 -30.12
N ILE A 311 -5.77 -2.79 -30.93
CA ILE A 311 -5.76 -2.62 -32.38
C ILE A 311 -5.45 -1.16 -32.73
N TRP A 312 -6.18 -0.22 -32.14
CA TRP A 312 -6.04 1.21 -32.43
C TRP A 312 -4.69 1.77 -31.98
N LEU A 313 -4.24 1.40 -30.78
CA LEU A 313 -2.94 1.82 -30.26
C LEU A 313 -1.79 1.27 -31.10
N PHE A 314 -1.89 0.01 -31.50
CA PHE A 314 -0.92 -0.62 -32.40
C PHE A 314 -0.89 0.04 -33.77
N LEU A 315 -2.06 0.31 -34.36
CA LEU A 315 -2.19 1.00 -35.64
C LEU A 315 -1.64 2.41 -35.62
N GLN A 316 -1.94 3.17 -34.56
CA GLN A 316 -1.39 4.51 -34.37
C GLN A 316 0.14 4.45 -34.31
N LYS A 317 0.70 3.56 -33.49
CA LYS A 317 2.15 3.42 -33.32
C LYS A 317 2.86 2.95 -34.60
N MET A 318 2.24 2.03 -35.34
CA MET A 318 2.66 1.64 -36.69
C MET A 318 2.74 2.87 -37.62
N GLY A 319 1.69 3.69 -37.62
CA GLY A 319 1.61 4.90 -38.43
C GLY A 319 2.66 5.96 -38.05
N GLU A 320 2.87 6.20 -36.75
CA GLU A 320 3.94 7.07 -36.22
C GLU A 320 5.33 6.65 -36.72
N ARG A 321 5.54 5.33 -36.88
CA ARG A 321 6.78 4.76 -37.41
C ARG A 321 6.82 4.62 -38.94
N GLY A 322 5.79 5.10 -39.65
CA GLY A 322 5.72 5.05 -41.12
C GLY A 322 5.48 3.64 -41.69
N HIS A 323 4.93 2.73 -40.90
CA HIS A 323 4.58 1.39 -41.35
C HIS A 323 3.08 1.26 -41.66
N ASP A 324 2.78 0.48 -42.69
CA ASP A 324 1.42 0.18 -43.11
C ASP A 324 1.00 -1.21 -42.60
N ILE A 325 -0.23 -1.34 -42.10
CA ILE A 325 -0.76 -2.61 -41.56
C ILE A 325 -0.74 -3.75 -42.59
N ARG A 326 -0.75 -3.45 -43.89
CA ARG A 326 -0.60 -4.45 -44.96
C ARG A 326 0.70 -5.25 -44.86
N LYS A 327 1.74 -4.72 -44.19
CA LYS A 327 2.97 -5.46 -43.90
C LYS A 327 2.76 -6.66 -42.96
N LEU A 328 1.63 -6.71 -42.28
CA LEU A 328 1.28 -7.75 -41.30
C LEU A 328 0.16 -8.68 -41.81
N ALA A 329 -0.18 -8.58 -43.10
CA ALA A 329 -1.21 -9.40 -43.72
C ALA A 329 -0.85 -10.90 -43.59
N GLY A 330 -1.75 -11.68 -42.98
CA GLY A 330 -1.53 -13.10 -42.70
C GLY A 330 -1.04 -13.41 -41.29
N ALA A 331 -0.54 -12.43 -40.54
CA ALA A 331 -0.13 -12.60 -39.14
C ALA A 331 -1.24 -12.20 -38.15
N LEU A 332 -2.19 -11.32 -38.52
CA LEU A 332 -3.21 -10.80 -37.60
C LEU A 332 -4.28 -11.85 -37.23
N VAL A 333 -4.54 -12.03 -35.94
CA VAL A 333 -5.56 -12.94 -35.40
C VAL A 333 -6.33 -12.25 -34.26
N ALA A 334 -7.65 -12.39 -34.24
CA ALA A 334 -8.49 -11.87 -33.17
C ALA A 334 -8.61 -12.85 -32.01
N GLY A 335 -8.32 -12.44 -30.79
CA GLY A 335 -8.43 -13.29 -29.59
C GLY A 335 -9.87 -13.63 -29.21
N ASN A 336 -10.84 -12.78 -29.56
CA ASN A 336 -12.27 -12.97 -29.29
C ASN A 336 -13.15 -12.29 -30.35
N LYS A 337 -14.48 -12.52 -30.28
CA LYS A 337 -15.44 -12.04 -31.29
C LYS A 337 -15.54 -10.51 -31.35
N ASP A 338 -15.33 -9.82 -30.23
CA ASP A 338 -15.40 -8.36 -30.18
C ASP A 338 -14.19 -7.75 -30.90
N VAL A 339 -12.99 -8.27 -30.66
CA VAL A 339 -11.76 -7.93 -31.41
C VAL A 339 -11.92 -8.22 -32.90
N GLN A 340 -12.49 -9.38 -33.26
CA GLN A 340 -12.72 -9.72 -34.66
C GLN A 340 -13.66 -8.74 -35.35
N ARG A 341 -14.74 -8.35 -34.65
CA ARG A 341 -15.69 -7.34 -35.14
C ARG A 341 -15.03 -5.99 -35.32
N GLU A 342 -14.15 -5.58 -34.42
CA GLU A 342 -13.43 -4.32 -34.51
C GLU A 342 -12.50 -4.26 -35.74
N PHE A 343 -11.74 -5.34 -35.99
CA PHE A 343 -10.96 -5.44 -37.23
C PHE A 343 -11.84 -5.34 -38.47
N LEU A 344 -13.04 -5.94 -38.45
CA LEU A 344 -13.97 -5.86 -39.57
C LEU A 344 -14.48 -4.43 -39.81
N LEU A 345 -14.72 -3.65 -38.74
CA LEU A 345 -15.08 -2.22 -38.86
C LEU A 345 -13.97 -1.39 -39.51
N LEU A 346 -12.71 -1.80 -39.33
CA LEU A 346 -11.53 -1.22 -39.98
C LEU A 346 -11.34 -1.72 -41.43
N GLY A 347 -12.21 -2.60 -41.93
CA GLY A 347 -12.10 -3.22 -43.25
C GLY A 347 -11.07 -4.34 -43.32
N ILE A 348 -10.66 -4.90 -42.18
CA ILE A 348 -9.63 -5.93 -42.09
C ILE A 348 -10.28 -7.24 -41.66
N GLN A 349 -10.15 -8.27 -42.50
CA GLN A 349 -10.67 -9.59 -42.16
C GLN A 349 -9.59 -10.42 -41.47
N VAL A 350 -9.86 -10.84 -40.23
CA VAL A 350 -8.94 -11.66 -39.43
C VAL A 350 -9.63 -12.92 -38.90
N PRO A 351 -8.93 -14.06 -38.81
CA PRO A 351 -9.45 -15.26 -38.18
C PRO A 351 -9.59 -15.08 -36.66
N LEU A 352 -10.51 -15.83 -36.06
CA LEU A 352 -10.66 -15.92 -34.61
C LEU A 352 -9.66 -16.94 -34.05
N PHE A 353 -8.98 -16.60 -32.96
CA PHE A 353 -8.09 -17.51 -32.26
C PHE A 353 -8.89 -18.72 -31.75
N SER A 354 -8.46 -19.91 -32.15
CA SER A 354 -9.09 -21.18 -31.79
C SER A 354 -8.00 -22.25 -31.67
N GLU A 355 -8.31 -23.37 -31.02
CA GLU A 355 -7.39 -24.51 -30.85
C GLU A 355 -6.88 -25.12 -32.17
N GLY A 356 -7.40 -24.68 -33.34
CA GLY A 356 -6.95 -25.11 -34.67
C GLY A 356 -5.89 -24.22 -35.35
N ILE A 357 -5.40 -23.15 -34.70
CA ILE A 357 -4.36 -22.29 -35.26
C ILE A 357 -2.98 -22.83 -34.88
N TRP A 358 -2.26 -23.41 -35.85
CA TRP A 358 -0.91 -23.97 -35.69
C TRP A 358 0.23 -22.91 -35.77
N LEU A 359 -0.08 -21.66 -35.43
CA LEU A 359 0.88 -20.56 -35.46
C LEU A 359 1.36 -20.25 -34.04
N THR A 360 2.63 -19.89 -33.89
CA THR A 360 3.19 -19.46 -32.62
C THR A 360 2.58 -18.10 -32.24
N PRO A 361 1.84 -17.99 -31.12
CA PRO A 361 1.16 -16.76 -30.75
C PRO A 361 2.16 -15.71 -30.26
N LEU A 362 2.06 -14.52 -30.84
CA LEU A 362 2.83 -13.34 -30.49
C LEU A 362 1.82 -12.28 -30.03
N PHE A 363 1.61 -12.19 -28.73
CA PHE A 363 0.62 -11.25 -28.18
C PHE A 363 1.20 -9.84 -28.20
N ILE A 364 0.43 -8.92 -28.77
CA ILE A 364 0.76 -7.50 -28.90
C ILE A 364 -0.09 -6.71 -27.92
N ALA A 365 0.50 -5.71 -27.25
CA ALA A 365 -0.14 -4.93 -26.18
C ALA A 365 -0.56 -5.79 -24.95
N GLY A 366 0.02 -6.99 -24.82
CA GLY A 366 -0.32 -7.91 -23.76
C GLY A 366 0.53 -9.18 -23.79
N ALA A 367 1.81 -9.10 -23.41
CA ALA A 367 2.52 -10.28 -22.92
C ALA A 367 3.77 -9.96 -22.10
N GLN A 368 3.78 -10.56 -20.91
CA GLN A 368 4.96 -10.95 -20.13
C GLN A 368 5.86 -9.82 -19.65
N ASP A 369 5.32 -9.03 -18.73
CA ASP A 369 6.08 -8.56 -17.59
C ASP A 369 6.75 -9.77 -16.90
N LYS A 370 8.03 -10.03 -17.19
CA LYS A 370 8.83 -11.00 -16.41
C LYS A 370 8.93 -10.59 -14.93
N GLN A 371 8.64 -9.32 -14.62
CA GLN A 371 8.38 -8.82 -13.27
C GLN A 371 7.16 -7.89 -13.28
N PRO A 372 6.21 -8.04 -12.34
CA PRO A 372 5.08 -7.12 -12.22
C PRO A 372 5.59 -5.69 -11.97
N THR A 373 4.99 -4.70 -12.66
CA THR A 373 5.25 -3.28 -12.40
C THR A 373 5.05 -2.91 -10.93
N ALA A 374 5.71 -1.86 -10.47
CA ALA A 374 5.55 -1.38 -9.09
C ALA A 374 4.10 -1.04 -8.74
N GLU A 375 3.36 -0.45 -9.69
CA GLU A 375 1.93 -0.18 -9.56
C GLU A 375 1.11 -1.47 -9.40
N LYS A 376 1.40 -2.50 -10.20
CA LYS A 376 0.72 -3.80 -10.06
C LYS A 376 0.98 -4.43 -8.69
N VAL A 377 2.23 -4.41 -8.22
CA VAL A 377 2.57 -4.89 -6.87
C VAL A 377 1.86 -4.07 -5.79
N ALA A 378 1.79 -2.75 -5.95
CA ALA A 378 1.07 -1.85 -5.04
C ALA A 378 -0.40 -2.24 -4.93
N MET A 379 -1.10 -2.34 -6.06
CA MET A 379 -2.54 -2.62 -6.11
C MET A 379 -2.86 -4.02 -5.57
N THR A 380 -2.09 -5.04 -5.95
CA THR A 380 -2.27 -6.40 -5.42
C THR A 380 -2.14 -6.40 -3.90
N ARG A 381 -1.10 -5.77 -3.34
CA ARG A 381 -0.92 -5.70 -1.89
C ARG A 381 -2.00 -4.89 -1.18
N LEU A 382 -2.45 -3.78 -1.76
CA LEU A 382 -3.51 -2.97 -1.18
C LEU A 382 -4.80 -3.78 -1.00
N ILE A 383 -5.13 -4.62 -1.97
CA ILE A 383 -6.30 -5.49 -1.95
C ILE A 383 -6.07 -6.66 -0.98
N GLU A 384 -5.02 -7.45 -1.17
CA GLU A 384 -4.74 -8.67 -0.37
C GLU A 384 -4.51 -8.39 1.12
N GLU A 385 -3.97 -7.23 1.48
CA GLU A 385 -3.76 -6.82 2.89
C GLU A 385 -4.97 -6.06 3.47
N GLY A 386 -6.09 -5.99 2.74
CA GLY A 386 -7.35 -5.39 3.16
C GLY A 386 -7.27 -3.88 3.39
N HIS A 387 -6.35 -3.18 2.72
CA HIS A 387 -6.32 -1.71 2.73
C HIS A 387 -7.42 -1.14 1.85
N VAL A 388 -7.83 -1.87 0.80
CA VAL A 388 -8.97 -1.54 -0.06
C VAL A 388 -10.16 -2.40 0.35
N ASN A 389 -11.31 -1.76 0.58
CA ASN A 389 -12.58 -2.43 0.84
C ASN A 389 -13.73 -1.91 -0.04
N ALA A 390 -13.45 -0.90 -0.86
CA ALA A 390 -14.39 -0.36 -1.83
C ALA A 390 -13.69 0.06 -3.13
N ALA A 391 -14.45 0.07 -4.22
CA ALA A 391 -14.00 0.62 -5.49
C ALA A 391 -15.08 1.52 -6.12
N ILE A 392 -14.64 2.57 -6.80
CA ILE A 392 -15.51 3.44 -7.61
C ILE A 392 -15.31 3.10 -9.08
N CYS A 393 -16.38 2.63 -9.73
CA CYS A 393 -16.40 2.26 -11.14
C CYS A 393 -17.29 3.23 -11.92
N ARG A 394 -16.73 3.88 -12.95
CA ARG A 394 -17.46 4.80 -13.85
C ARG A 394 -18.01 4.08 -15.07
N ASN A 395 -17.40 2.96 -15.48
CA ASN A 395 -17.75 2.21 -16.69
C ASN A 395 -17.56 0.69 -16.47
N LYS A 396 -17.94 -0.12 -17.47
CA LYS A 396 -17.84 -1.59 -17.43
C LYS A 396 -16.38 -2.09 -17.32
N ARG A 397 -15.45 -1.44 -18.00
CA ARG A 397 -14.02 -1.78 -17.94
C ARG A 397 -13.48 -1.64 -16.51
N ASP A 398 -13.89 -0.61 -15.78
CA ASP A 398 -13.45 -0.44 -14.39
C ASP A 398 -13.90 -1.65 -13.54
N VAL A 399 -15.06 -2.23 -13.84
CA VAL A 399 -15.58 -3.44 -13.17
C VAL A 399 -14.77 -4.68 -13.58
N ASP A 400 -14.54 -4.90 -14.87
CA ASP A 400 -13.83 -6.08 -15.39
C ASP A 400 -12.42 -6.22 -14.81
N SER A 401 -11.81 -5.08 -14.52
CA SER A 401 -10.46 -4.99 -13.99
C SER A 401 -10.36 -5.24 -12.48
N ILE A 402 -11.48 -5.37 -11.77
CA ILE A 402 -11.53 -5.72 -10.35
C ILE A 402 -11.48 -7.23 -10.19
N CYS A 403 -10.39 -7.73 -9.60
CA CYS A 403 -10.18 -9.16 -9.41
C CYS A 403 -10.97 -9.73 -8.22
N GLU A 404 -11.53 -8.89 -7.35
CA GLU A 404 -12.17 -9.32 -6.10
C GLU A 404 -13.63 -8.86 -6.01
N THR A 405 -14.56 -9.81 -6.00
CA THR A 405 -16.01 -9.57 -5.93
C THR A 405 -16.52 -9.21 -4.53
N SER A 406 -15.66 -9.29 -3.51
CA SER A 406 -15.98 -8.98 -2.11
C SER A 406 -16.02 -7.46 -1.84
N LEU A 407 -15.48 -6.64 -2.74
CA LEU A 407 -15.39 -5.19 -2.57
C LEU A 407 -16.76 -4.53 -2.70
N HIS A 408 -16.97 -3.46 -1.91
CA HIS A 408 -18.11 -2.58 -2.13
C HIS A 408 -17.91 -1.79 -3.44
N LEU A 409 -18.81 -1.96 -4.41
CA LEU A 409 -18.79 -1.20 -5.66
C LEU A 409 -19.71 0.00 -5.60
N PHE A 410 -19.16 1.17 -5.91
CA PHE A 410 -19.90 2.41 -6.08
C PHE A 410 -19.84 2.86 -7.54
N THR A 411 -20.98 3.26 -8.09
CA THR A 411 -21.06 3.80 -9.46
C THR A 411 -22.13 4.86 -9.56
N ALA A 412 -21.99 5.84 -10.46
CA ALA A 412 -23.09 6.75 -10.79
C ALA A 412 -23.99 6.19 -11.93
N ASN A 413 -23.64 5.04 -12.51
CA ASN A 413 -24.24 4.52 -13.72
C ASN A 413 -25.01 3.21 -13.47
N LYS A 414 -26.33 3.22 -13.71
CA LYS A 414 -27.21 2.05 -13.53
C LYS A 414 -26.87 0.88 -14.46
N ASP A 415 -26.30 1.15 -15.63
CA ASP A 415 -25.86 0.09 -16.55
C ASP A 415 -24.60 -0.60 -16.02
N VAL A 416 -23.71 0.16 -15.38
CA VAL A 416 -22.51 -0.38 -14.70
C VAL A 416 -22.91 -1.18 -13.48
N GLU A 417 -23.91 -0.71 -12.72
CA GLU A 417 -24.48 -1.49 -11.62
C GLU A 417 -25.02 -2.83 -12.11
N SER A 418 -25.89 -2.79 -13.12
CA SER A 418 -26.51 -4.01 -13.68
C SER A 418 -25.46 -4.98 -14.21
N TYR A 419 -24.41 -4.45 -14.85
CA TYR A 419 -23.28 -5.23 -15.32
C TYR A 419 -22.48 -5.86 -14.18
N ALA A 420 -22.11 -5.10 -13.15
CA ALA A 420 -21.38 -5.61 -12.00
C ALA A 420 -22.16 -6.71 -11.26
N ARG A 421 -23.49 -6.54 -11.11
CA ARG A 421 -24.35 -7.59 -10.54
C ARG A 421 -24.36 -8.85 -11.40
N SER A 422 -24.34 -8.71 -12.73
CA SER A 422 -24.26 -9.87 -13.65
C SER A 422 -22.95 -10.66 -13.52
N LEU A 423 -21.88 -10.02 -13.04
CA LEU A 423 -20.58 -10.64 -12.75
C LEU A 423 -20.48 -11.20 -11.32
N GLY A 424 -21.56 -11.14 -10.53
CA GLY A 424 -21.60 -11.72 -9.18
C GLY A 424 -21.19 -10.78 -8.05
N PHE A 425 -21.05 -9.47 -8.29
CA PHE A 425 -20.86 -8.51 -7.20
C PHE A 425 -22.17 -8.31 -6.43
N GLU A 426 -22.19 -8.71 -5.16
CA GLU A 426 -23.39 -8.58 -4.32
C GLU A 426 -23.55 -7.17 -3.74
N SER A 427 -22.44 -6.51 -3.42
CA SER A 427 -22.42 -5.18 -2.80
C SER A 427 -22.21 -4.06 -3.82
N VAL A 428 -23.19 -3.83 -4.69
CA VAL A 428 -23.18 -2.70 -5.63
C VAL A 428 -24.19 -1.63 -5.19
N LYS A 429 -23.75 -0.36 -5.17
CA LYS A 429 -24.60 0.80 -4.87
C LYS A 429 -24.41 1.90 -5.92
N VAL A 430 -25.52 2.52 -6.30
CA VAL A 430 -25.49 3.74 -7.10
C VAL A 430 -25.29 4.94 -6.17
N VAL A 431 -24.29 5.76 -6.48
CA VAL A 431 -24.00 7.02 -5.78
C VAL A 431 -24.12 8.17 -6.76
N ASP A 432 -24.98 9.13 -6.45
CA ASP A 432 -25.11 10.36 -7.22
C ASP A 432 -24.14 11.41 -6.69
N PHE A 433 -22.97 11.52 -7.36
CA PHE A 433 -21.93 12.48 -7.01
C PHE A 433 -22.28 13.94 -7.36
N ASN A 434 -23.45 14.22 -7.95
CA ASN A 434 -23.93 15.59 -8.19
C ASN A 434 -24.75 16.15 -7.01
N LYS A 435 -25.03 15.33 -6.00
CA LYS A 435 -25.78 15.74 -4.81
C LYS A 435 -24.91 16.49 -3.81
N SER A 436 -25.55 17.04 -2.77
CA SER A 436 -24.81 17.67 -1.68
C SER A 436 -23.89 16.66 -0.98
N GLU A 437 -22.80 17.15 -0.38
CA GLU A 437 -21.83 16.29 0.31
C GLU A 437 -22.47 15.41 1.38
N THR A 438 -23.44 15.96 2.13
CA THR A 438 -24.21 15.22 3.14
C THR A 438 -24.96 14.03 2.53
N GLU A 439 -25.59 14.22 1.38
CA GLU A 439 -26.34 13.15 0.68
C GLU A 439 -25.40 12.08 0.11
N ILE A 440 -24.21 12.47 -0.37
CA ILE A 440 -23.18 11.51 -0.84
C ILE A 440 -22.70 10.67 0.35
N VAL A 441 -22.40 11.31 1.48
CA VAL A 441 -22.03 10.64 2.72
C VAL A 441 -23.12 9.67 3.16
N GLU A 442 -24.39 10.04 3.15
CA GLU A 442 -25.49 9.13 3.52
C GLU A 442 -25.55 7.89 2.61
N GLN A 443 -25.35 8.06 1.30
CA GLN A 443 -25.33 6.96 0.34
C GLN A 443 -24.16 5.98 0.59
N MET A 444 -23.00 6.51 1.00
CA MET A 444 -21.78 5.72 1.24
C MET A 444 -21.69 5.14 2.67
N SER A 445 -22.16 5.87 3.69
CA SER A 445 -21.93 5.58 5.12
C SER A 445 -22.74 4.41 5.68
N GLY A 446 -23.83 3.99 5.03
CA GLY A 446 -24.65 2.84 5.43
C GLY A 446 -23.94 1.47 5.42
N LEU A 447 -22.64 1.44 5.13
CA LEU A 447 -21.78 0.25 5.12
C LEU A 447 -20.89 0.12 6.37
N ARG A 448 -20.83 1.16 7.22
CA ARG A 448 -20.08 1.17 8.50
C ARG A 448 -20.47 0.05 9.47
N ASN A 449 -21.73 -0.39 9.41
CA ASN A 449 -22.35 -1.27 10.42
C ASN A 449 -22.39 -2.75 10.05
N LYS A 450 -21.96 -3.12 8.83
CA LYS A 450 -21.60 -4.51 8.56
C LYS A 450 -20.12 -4.58 8.77
N GLY A 451 -19.70 -4.87 10.00
CA GLY A 451 -18.30 -5.22 10.24
C GLY A 451 -17.90 -6.18 9.14
N ALA A 452 -17.04 -5.72 8.24
CA ALA A 452 -16.29 -6.59 7.35
C ALA A 452 -15.35 -7.35 8.28
N VAL A 453 -15.94 -8.34 8.94
CA VAL A 453 -15.27 -9.58 9.26
C VAL A 453 -14.72 -10.00 7.91
N LEU A 454 -13.42 -9.78 7.73
CA LEU A 454 -12.62 -10.60 6.84
C LEU A 454 -12.97 -12.05 7.20
N SER A 455 -13.83 -12.68 6.39
CA SER A 455 -14.00 -14.13 6.39
C SER A 455 -12.90 -14.74 5.55
#